data_AF-A0A3A5AQL9-F1
#
_entry.id   AF-A0A3A5AQL9-F1
#
_cell.length_a   1.000
_cell.length_b   1.000
_cell.length_c   1.000
_cell.angle_alpha   90.00
_cell.angle_beta   90.00
_cell.angle_gamma   90.00
#
_symmetry.space_group_name_H-M   'P 1'
#
loop_
_entity.id
_entity.type
_entity.pdbx_description
1 polymer ?
#
loop_
_entity_poly.entity_id
_entity_poly.type
_entity_poly.pdbx_seq_one_letter_code
_entity_poly.pdbx_strand_id
1 'polypeptide(L)'
;EADRFAGHFLMPNEGFRKEWNEAAGLHFVDRVFKVKRIFRVSYKTILSRLLEEGAVDTSIWMKFNMAYQQHFNRKLSFKEEPMGIDPAEPFGMQRFDFYEDRFKRLTREAVEKDKISLSRGAEMLLIGIEEMQDLLQNWEVIL
;
A
#
# COMPACT_ATOMS: atom_id res chain seq x y z
N GLU A 1 -15.04 -18.55 8.32
CA GLU A 1 -14.41 -18.59 9.66
C GLU A 1 -12.94 -19.02 9.58
N ALA A 2 -12.64 -20.16 8.94
CA ALA A 2 -11.26 -20.63 8.74
C ALA A 2 -10.35 -19.62 8.00
N ASP A 3 -10.81 -19.00 6.92
CA ASP A 3 -10.02 -18.00 6.17
C ASP A 3 -9.69 -16.76 7.00
N ARG A 4 -10.63 -16.34 7.85
CA ARG A 4 -10.41 -15.23 8.78
C ARG A 4 -9.36 -15.60 9.83
N PHE A 5 -9.47 -16.79 10.42
CA PHE A 5 -8.47 -17.29 11.36
C PHE A 5 -7.07 -17.34 10.73
N ALA A 6 -6.93 -17.93 9.53
CA ALA A 6 -5.65 -18.01 8.83
C ALA A 6 -5.07 -16.62 8.54
N GLY A 7 -5.92 -15.65 8.16
CA GLY A 7 -5.49 -14.26 7.94
C GLY A 7 -4.90 -13.61 9.20
N HIS A 8 -5.57 -13.72 10.36
CA HIS A 8 -5.06 -13.17 11.62
C HIS A 8 -3.84 -13.93 12.16
N PHE A 9 -3.75 -15.24 11.91
CA PHE A 9 -2.60 -16.04 12.29
C PHE A 9 -1.33 -15.66 11.52
N LEU A 10 -1.44 -15.51 10.19
CA LEU A 10 -0.31 -15.10 9.34
C LEU A 10 0.05 -13.62 9.50
N MET A 11 -0.95 -12.79 9.81
CA MET A 11 -0.80 -11.34 9.90
C MET A 11 -1.52 -10.83 11.17
N PRO A 12 -0.85 -10.92 12.33
CA PRO A 12 -1.40 -10.44 13.60
C PRO A 12 -1.76 -8.96 13.53
N ASN A 13 -2.85 -8.55 14.20
CA ASN A 13 -3.38 -7.18 14.12
C ASN A 13 -2.34 -6.10 14.42
N GLU A 14 -1.57 -6.25 15.50
CA GLU A 14 -0.58 -5.25 15.90
C GLU A 14 0.56 -5.12 14.88
N GLY A 15 1.09 -6.27 14.41
CA GLY A 15 2.11 -6.30 13.36
C GLY A 15 1.58 -5.68 12.07
N PHE A 16 0.37 -6.04 11.65
CA PHE A 16 -0.25 -5.48 10.45
C PHE A 16 -0.37 -3.96 10.53
N ARG A 17 -0.96 -3.43 11.61
CA ARG A 17 -1.16 -1.99 11.79
C ARG A 17 0.17 -1.25 11.81
N LYS A 18 1.18 -1.81 12.47
CA LYS A 18 2.52 -1.21 12.51
C LYS A 18 3.09 -1.07 11.11
N GLU A 19 3.18 -2.17 10.35
CA GLU A 19 3.77 -2.17 9.02
C GLU A 19 2.92 -1.38 8.01
N TRP A 20 1.59 -1.43 8.16
CA TRP A 20 0.66 -0.61 7.37
C TRP A 20 0.91 0.87 7.64
N ASN A 21 0.95 1.30 8.90
CA ASN A 21 1.16 2.70 9.27
C ASN A 21 2.55 3.19 8.87
N GLU A 22 3.59 2.37 9.01
CA GLU A 22 4.94 2.75 8.59
C GLU A 22 4.99 3.06 7.10
N ALA A 23 4.33 2.24 6.28
CA ALA A 23 4.25 2.42 4.83
C ALA A 23 3.22 3.48 4.35
N ALA A 24 2.66 4.30 5.25
CA ALA A 24 1.59 5.24 4.91
C ALA A 24 1.98 6.32 3.90
N GLY A 25 3.27 6.64 3.77
CA GLY A 25 3.76 7.60 2.78
C GLY A 25 3.88 7.04 1.35
N LEU A 26 3.65 5.74 1.15
CA LEU A 26 3.69 5.13 -0.18
C LEU A 26 2.39 5.34 -0.95
N HIS A 27 2.47 5.25 -2.27
CA HIS A 27 1.29 5.05 -3.11
C HIS A 27 0.56 3.79 -2.63
N PHE A 28 -0.77 3.82 -2.57
CA PHE A 28 -1.65 2.77 -2.03
C PHE A 28 -1.33 1.39 -2.58
N VAL A 29 -1.07 1.28 -3.89
CA VAL A 29 -0.70 0.00 -4.52
C VAL A 29 0.66 -0.48 -4.03
N ASP A 30 1.64 0.40 -3.95
CA ASP A 30 2.97 0.10 -3.44
C ASP A 30 2.93 -0.28 -1.95
N ARG A 31 2.08 0.40 -1.16
CA ARG A 31 1.82 0.10 0.25
C ARG A 31 1.26 -1.30 0.42
N VAL A 32 0.26 -1.68 -0.37
CA VAL A 32 -0.31 -3.04 -0.37
C VAL A 32 0.75 -4.08 -0.76
N PHE A 33 1.54 -3.82 -1.80
CA PHE A 33 2.58 -4.76 -2.24
C PHE A 33 3.73 -4.89 -1.28
N LYS A 34 4.11 -3.81 -0.61
CA LYS A 34 5.10 -3.87 0.46
C LYS A 34 4.61 -4.74 1.62
N VAL A 35 3.42 -4.44 2.14
CA VAL A 35 2.90 -5.14 3.32
C VAL A 35 2.60 -6.61 3.01
N LYS A 36 2.06 -6.93 1.83
CA LYS A 36 1.84 -8.34 1.45
C LYS A 36 3.14 -9.13 1.39
N ARG A 37 4.26 -8.52 1.01
CA ARG A 37 5.58 -9.18 0.95
C ARG A 37 6.17 -9.41 2.34
N ILE A 38 5.96 -8.49 3.28
CA ILE A 38 6.34 -8.66 4.69
C ILE A 38 5.63 -9.88 5.30
N PHE A 39 4.31 -9.97 5.13
CA PHE A 39 3.50 -11.07 5.68
C PHE A 39 3.42 -12.32 4.78
N ARG A 40 4.01 -12.27 3.58
CA ARG A 40 3.97 -13.34 2.56
C ARG A 40 2.55 -13.83 2.25
N VAL A 41 1.62 -12.89 2.07
CA VAL A 41 0.22 -13.16 1.73
C VAL A 41 -0.15 -12.54 0.37
N SER A 42 -1.35 -12.86 -0.12
CA SER A 42 -1.88 -12.22 -1.32
C SER A 42 -2.25 -10.76 -1.10
N TYR A 43 -2.28 -9.95 -2.16
CA TYR A 43 -2.80 -8.57 -2.04
C TYR A 43 -4.26 -8.56 -1.58
N LYS A 44 -5.06 -9.56 -1.98
CA LYS A 44 -6.45 -9.70 -1.56
C LYS A 44 -6.57 -9.87 -0.07
N THR A 45 -5.65 -10.60 0.56
CA THR A 45 -5.60 -10.76 2.01
C THR A 45 -5.41 -9.41 2.69
N ILE A 46 -4.53 -8.54 2.18
CA ILE A 46 -4.35 -7.18 2.71
C ILE A 46 -5.65 -6.37 2.61
N LEU A 47 -6.28 -6.35 1.43
CA LEU A 47 -7.53 -5.58 1.23
C LEU A 47 -8.68 -6.08 2.12
N SER A 48 -8.82 -7.41 2.27
CA SER A 48 -9.80 -7.99 3.17
C SER A 48 -9.55 -7.59 4.63
N ARG A 49 -8.30 -7.48 5.06
CA ARG A 49 -7.96 -7.07 6.43
C ARG A 49 -8.25 -5.60 6.68
N LEU A 50 -8.01 -4.73 5.70
CA LEU A 50 -8.41 -3.32 5.79
C LEU A 50 -9.93 -3.18 5.92
N LEU A 51 -10.69 -3.98 5.17
CA LEU A 51 -12.15 -4.02 5.26
C LEU A 51 -12.61 -4.52 6.64
N GLU A 52 -11.96 -5.56 7.19
CA GLU A 52 -12.26 -6.07 8.54
C GLU A 52 -11.97 -5.05 9.65
N GLU A 53 -10.92 -4.24 9.51
CA GLU A 53 -10.59 -3.18 10.46
C GLU A 53 -11.47 -1.94 10.31
N GLY A 54 -12.33 -1.89 9.28
CA GLY A 54 -13.18 -0.72 8.99
C GLY A 54 -12.41 0.48 8.46
N ALA A 55 -11.17 0.28 7.99
CA ALA A 55 -10.35 1.35 7.41
C ALA A 55 -10.77 1.70 5.97
N VAL A 56 -11.55 0.82 5.32
CA VAL A 56 -12.05 0.98 3.95
C VAL A 56 -13.44 0.34 3.82
N ASP A 57 -14.16 0.69 2.77
CA ASP A 57 -15.44 0.07 2.42
C ASP A 57 -15.30 -1.02 1.33
N THR A 58 -16.40 -1.65 0.93
CA THR A 58 -16.42 -2.71 -0.08
C THR A 58 -16.00 -2.24 -1.48
N SER A 59 -15.98 -0.93 -1.75
CA SER A 59 -15.50 -0.38 -3.03
C SER A 59 -13.98 -0.50 -3.18
N ILE A 60 -13.26 -0.89 -2.13
CA ILE A 60 -11.80 -1.04 -2.13
C ILE A 60 -11.27 -1.90 -3.27
N TRP A 61 -11.99 -2.95 -3.67
CA TRP A 61 -11.60 -3.81 -4.79
C TRP A 61 -11.57 -3.06 -6.12
N MET A 62 -12.55 -2.20 -6.36
CA MET A 62 -12.61 -1.36 -7.55
C MET A 62 -11.56 -0.26 -7.49
N LYS A 63 -11.46 0.45 -6.35
CA LYS A 63 -10.47 1.50 -6.13
C LYS A 63 -9.04 0.98 -6.32
N PHE A 64 -8.72 -0.20 -5.78
CA PHE A 64 -7.42 -0.84 -5.96
C PHE A 64 -7.13 -1.18 -7.42
N ASN A 65 -8.09 -1.76 -8.16
CA ASN A 65 -7.88 -2.08 -9.57
C ASN A 65 -7.65 -0.82 -10.42
N MET A 66 -8.38 0.27 -10.14
CA MET A 66 -8.16 1.55 -10.82
C MET A 66 -6.78 2.11 -10.51
N ALA A 67 -6.41 2.17 -9.23
CA ALA A 67 -5.09 2.65 -8.80
C ALA A 67 -3.94 1.78 -9.37
N TYR A 68 -4.13 0.46 -9.43
CA TYR A 68 -3.18 -0.46 -10.05
C TYR A 68 -3.02 -0.17 -11.55
N GLN A 69 -4.13 0.02 -12.27
CA GLN A 69 -4.10 0.32 -13.70
C GLN A 69 -3.41 1.65 -13.98
N GLN A 70 -3.68 2.68 -13.18
CA GLN A 70 -3.01 3.97 -13.31
C GLN A 70 -1.51 3.86 -13.04
N HIS A 71 -1.12 3.13 -11.99
CA HIS A 71 0.27 3.05 -11.56
C HIS A 71 1.15 2.16 -12.47
N PHE A 72 0.60 1.08 -13.03
CA PHE A 72 1.36 0.13 -13.89
C PHE A 72 0.98 0.18 -15.37
N ASN A 73 0.07 1.07 -15.76
CA ASN A 73 -0.50 1.14 -17.11
C ASN A 73 -0.99 -0.22 -17.64
N ARG A 74 -1.52 -1.07 -16.74
CA ARG A 74 -1.97 -2.44 -17.04
C ARG A 74 -3.15 -2.84 -16.17
N LYS A 75 -4.13 -3.52 -16.78
CA LYS A 75 -5.27 -4.09 -16.03
C LYS A 75 -4.87 -5.36 -15.28
N LEU A 76 -5.36 -5.48 -14.04
CA LEU A 76 -5.20 -6.68 -13.23
C LEU A 76 -6.39 -7.62 -13.44
N SER A 77 -6.12 -8.86 -13.86
CA SER A 77 -7.17 -9.87 -13.94
C SER A 77 -7.55 -10.37 -12.54
N PHE A 78 -8.82 -10.71 -12.33
CA PHE A 78 -9.28 -11.23 -11.04
C PHE A 78 -8.54 -12.51 -10.60
N LYS A 79 -8.09 -13.33 -11.56
CA LYS A 79 -7.37 -14.58 -11.29
C LYS A 79 -5.86 -14.38 -11.08
N GLU A 80 -5.35 -13.19 -11.34
CA GLU A 80 -3.93 -12.90 -11.28
C GLU A 80 -3.51 -12.48 -9.86
N GLU A 81 -2.40 -13.04 -9.37
CA GLU A 81 -1.66 -12.50 -8.23
C GLU A 81 -0.49 -11.68 -8.80
N PRO A 82 -0.57 -10.35 -8.81
CA PRO A 82 0.47 -9.51 -9.39
C PRO A 82 1.72 -9.63 -8.54
N MET A 83 2.90 -9.83 -9.15
CA MET A 83 4.17 -9.93 -8.41
C MET A 83 4.10 -11.00 -7.31
N GLY A 84 3.56 -12.17 -7.67
CA GLY A 84 3.57 -13.36 -6.81
C GLY A 84 5.00 -13.72 -6.41
N ILE A 85 5.15 -14.27 -5.21
CA ILE A 85 6.44 -14.79 -4.74
C ILE A 85 6.63 -16.14 -5.46
N ASP A 86 7.63 -16.24 -6.33
CA ASP A 86 7.99 -17.51 -6.96
C ASP A 86 8.50 -18.48 -5.88
N PRO A 87 7.86 -19.66 -5.68
CA PRO A 87 8.33 -20.64 -4.71
C PRO A 87 9.75 -21.14 -4.98
N ALA A 88 10.21 -21.07 -6.23
CA ALA A 88 11.52 -21.53 -6.66
C ALA A 88 12.63 -20.49 -6.45
N GLU A 89 12.29 -19.21 -6.28
CA GLU A 89 13.25 -18.13 -6.05
C GLU A 89 13.21 -17.70 -4.57
N PRO A 90 14.11 -18.20 -3.71
CA PRO A 90 14.02 -18.02 -2.25
C PRO A 90 14.08 -16.55 -1.81
N PHE A 91 14.66 -15.70 -2.67
CA PHE A 91 14.91 -14.29 -2.43
C PHE A 91 14.53 -13.44 -3.65
N GLY A 92 13.40 -13.72 -4.33
CA GLY A 92 12.92 -12.90 -5.45
C GLY A 92 12.56 -11.49 -5.00
N MET A 93 13.57 -10.66 -4.71
CA MET A 93 13.45 -9.32 -4.15
C MET A 93 12.89 -8.40 -5.23
N GLN A 94 11.94 -7.57 -4.83
CA GLN A 94 11.28 -6.61 -5.70
C GLN A 94 11.54 -5.20 -5.16
N ARG A 95 11.35 -4.18 -5.99
CA ARG A 95 11.53 -2.77 -5.59
C ARG A 95 10.80 -2.41 -4.28
N PHE A 96 9.66 -3.05 -4.01
CA PHE A 96 8.82 -2.82 -2.84
C PHE A 96 9.49 -3.20 -1.51
N ASP A 97 10.46 -4.13 -1.54
CA ASP A 97 11.20 -4.54 -0.35
C ASP A 97 12.15 -3.44 0.14
N PHE A 98 12.54 -2.53 -0.75
CA PHE A 98 13.56 -1.51 -0.50
C PHE A 98 13.00 -0.10 -0.36
N TYR A 99 11.67 0.08 -0.37
CA TYR A 99 11.11 1.40 -0.15
C TYR A 99 11.52 1.92 1.23
N GLU A 100 12.10 3.12 1.24
CA GLU A 100 12.24 3.89 2.46
C GLU A 100 10.83 4.36 2.86
N ASP A 101 10.39 3.93 4.04
CA ASP A 101 9.03 4.22 4.52
C ASP A 101 8.96 5.44 5.42
N ARG A 102 9.98 5.60 6.28
CA ARG A 102 9.93 6.56 7.39
C ARG A 102 9.92 7.99 6.89
N PHE A 103 10.84 8.36 6.00
CA PHE A 103 10.90 9.71 5.45
C PHE A 103 9.67 10.00 4.59
N LYS A 104 9.21 9.03 3.78
CA LYS A 104 7.96 9.19 3.02
C LYS A 104 6.75 9.42 3.91
N ARG A 105 6.60 8.63 4.98
CA ARG A 105 5.52 8.78 5.97
C ARG A 105 5.61 10.11 6.71
N LEU A 106 6.78 10.50 7.17
CA LEU A 106 6.96 11.79 7.85
C LEU A 106 6.67 12.96 6.93
N THR A 107 7.01 12.84 5.64
CA THR A 107 6.67 13.85 4.63
C THR A 107 5.16 13.94 4.42
N ARG A 108 4.48 12.79 4.27
CA ARG A 108 3.01 12.71 4.25
C ARG A 108 2.39 13.42 5.46
N GLU A 109 2.80 13.02 6.67
CA GLU A 109 2.25 13.60 7.91
C GLU A 109 2.49 15.10 8.01
N ALA A 110 3.62 15.60 7.52
CA ALA A 110 3.92 17.03 7.52
C ALA A 110 3.03 17.80 6.53
N VAL A 111 2.72 17.22 5.36
CA VAL A 111 1.82 17.81 4.36
C VAL A 111 0.37 17.79 4.87
N GLU A 112 -0.13 16.64 5.34
CA GLU A 112 -1.51 16.49 5.84
C GLU A 112 -1.81 17.35 7.08
N LYS A 113 -0.77 17.68 7.87
CA LYS A 113 -0.89 18.56 9.06
C LYS A 113 -0.55 20.02 8.75
N ASP A 114 -0.48 20.39 7.48
CA ASP A 114 -0.14 21.74 7.00
C ASP A 114 1.18 22.31 7.58
N LYS A 115 2.12 21.45 8.00
CA LYS A 115 3.44 21.85 8.51
C LYS A 115 4.38 22.25 7.38
N ILE A 116 4.16 21.71 6.19
CA ILE A 116 4.85 22.06 4.94
C ILE A 116 3.81 22.14 3.82
N SER A 117 4.10 22.94 2.79
CA SER A 117 3.25 23.01 1.60
C SER A 117 3.34 21.74 0.75
N LEU A 118 2.34 21.52 -0.12
CA LEU A 118 2.37 20.45 -1.11
C LEU A 118 3.61 20.52 -2.01
N SER A 119 3.99 21.73 -2.46
CA SER A 119 5.20 21.94 -3.26
C SER A 119 6.47 21.56 -2.50
N ARG A 120 6.53 21.83 -1.19
CA ARG A 120 7.66 21.43 -0.34
C ARG A 120 7.70 19.92 -0.13
N GLY A 121 6.55 19.26 0.00
CA GLY A 121 6.44 17.81 0.02
C GLY A 121 6.99 17.17 -1.27
N ALA A 122 6.61 17.72 -2.44
CA ALA A 122 7.11 17.27 -3.74
C ALA A 122 8.65 17.39 -3.84
N GLU A 123 9.20 18.54 -3.43
CA GLU A 123 10.64 18.77 -3.38
C GLU A 123 11.35 17.76 -2.47
N MET A 124 10.81 17.53 -1.26
CA MET A 124 11.39 16.57 -0.30
C MET A 124 11.43 15.15 -0.85
N LEU A 125 10.38 14.72 -1.56
CA LEU A 125 10.28 13.40 -2.17
C LEU A 125 10.99 13.30 -3.53
N LEU A 126 11.56 14.40 -4.04
CA LEU A 126 12.20 14.50 -5.35
C LEU A 126 11.26 14.10 -6.50
N ILE A 127 10.00 14.52 -6.42
CA ILE A 127 8.95 14.27 -7.42
C ILE A 127 8.36 15.57 -7.96
N GLY A 128 7.63 15.48 -9.07
CA GLY A 128 6.90 16.62 -9.63
C GLY A 128 5.73 17.05 -8.75
N ILE A 129 5.28 18.30 -8.88
CA ILE A 129 4.08 18.80 -8.17
C ILE A 129 2.84 18.00 -8.56
N GLU A 130 2.70 17.66 -9.84
CA GLU A 130 1.59 16.84 -10.35
C GLU A 130 1.62 15.44 -9.72
N GLU A 131 2.79 14.79 -9.66
CA GLU A 131 2.95 13.49 -9.01
C GLU A 131 2.65 13.54 -7.51
N MET A 132 2.99 14.65 -6.84
CA MET A 132 2.63 14.85 -5.43
C MET A 132 1.12 15.05 -5.23
N GLN A 133 0.43 15.71 -6.17
CA GLN A 133 -1.04 15.83 -6.15
C GLN A 133 -1.70 14.46 -6.34
N ASP A 134 -1.20 13.66 -7.28
CA ASP A 134 -1.69 12.29 -7.50
C ASP A 134 -1.48 11.43 -6.25
N LEU A 135 -0.32 11.57 -5.61
CA LEU A 135 -0.01 10.85 -4.37
C LEU A 135 -0.95 11.25 -3.22
N LEU A 136 -1.29 12.53 -3.10
CA LEU A 136 -2.24 13.03 -2.11
C LEU A 136 -3.65 12.44 -2.33
N GLN A 137 -4.16 12.50 -3.55
CA GLN A 137 -5.47 11.91 -3.90
C GLN A 137 -5.48 10.40 -3.64
N ASN A 138 -4.36 9.74 -3.93
CA ASN A 138 -4.22 8.31 -3.72
C ASN A 138 -4.21 7.92 -2.23
N TRP A 139 -3.67 8.77 -1.35
CA TRP A 139 -3.72 8.56 0.09
C TRP A 139 -5.12 8.63 0.69
N GLU A 140 -6.02 9.43 0.10
CA GLU A 140 -7.43 9.55 0.51
C GLU A 140 -8.25 8.28 0.25
N VAL A 141 -7.75 7.35 -0.57
CA VAL A 141 -8.43 6.06 -0.84
C VAL A 141 -8.64 5.23 0.43
N ILE A 142 -7.87 5.49 1.48
CA ILE A 142 -7.79 4.73 2.74
C ILE A 142 -8.49 5.49 3.90
N LEU A 143 -9.20 6.58 3.60
CA LEU A 143 -9.99 7.39 4.55
C LEU A 143 -11.48 7.33 4.19
#